data_AF-A0A2V6ETJ1-F1
#
_entry.id   AF-A0A2V6ETJ1-F1
#
_cell.length_a   1.000
_cell.length_b   1.000
_cell.length_c   1.000
_cell.angle_alpha   90.00
_cell.angle_beta   90.00
_cell.angle_gamma   90.00
#
_symmetry.space_group_name_H-M   'P 1'
#
loop_
_entity.id
_entity.type
_entity.pdbx_description
1 polymer ?
#
loop_
_entity_poly.entity_id
_entity_poly.type
_entity_poly.pdbx_seq_one_letter_code
_entity_poly.pdbx_strand_id
1 'polypeptide(L)' 'MERTWKSKKDRRDAAVAFLQKTITDPDVRSAVLKDRKAAHRHFEKAGDINIPDDIEVICVGPSTQERDRLIV' A
#
# COMPACT_ATOMS: atom_id res chain seq x y z
N MET A 1 -4.37 -13.45 -15.04
CA MET A 1 -4.86 -12.29 -15.83
C MET A 1 -4.74 -11.10 -14.90
N GLU A 2 -3.72 -10.27 -15.05
CA GLU A 2 -3.54 -9.10 -14.19
C GLU A 2 -4.74 -8.16 -14.34
N ARG A 3 -5.34 -7.77 -13.21
CA ARG A 3 -6.47 -6.84 -13.23
C ARG A 3 -5.92 -5.43 -13.46
N THR A 4 -6.32 -4.80 -14.55
CA THR A 4 -6.04 -3.37 -14.73
C THR A 4 -6.91 -2.58 -13.75
N TRP A 5 -6.36 -1.49 -13.19
CA TRP A 5 -7.03 -0.55 -12.28
C TRP A 5 -8.21 0.20 -12.98
N LYS A 6 -9.26 -0.51 -13.40
CA LYS A 6 -10.37 0.04 -14.20
C LYS A 6 -11.52 0.57 -13.35
N SER A 7 -11.90 -0.13 -12.27
CA SER A 7 -13.06 0.27 -11.45
C SER A 7 -12.65 0.99 -10.16
N LYS A 8 -13.59 1.69 -9.51
CA LYS A 8 -13.41 2.22 -8.14
C LYS A 8 -13.28 1.12 -7.08
N LYS A 9 -13.83 -0.06 -7.36
CA LYS A 9 -13.80 -1.21 -6.44
C LYS A 9 -12.40 -1.83 -6.40
N ASP A 10 -11.80 -2.08 -7.57
CA ASP A 10 -10.47 -2.69 -7.66
C ASP A 10 -9.39 -1.87 -6.93
N ARG A 11 -9.47 -0.53 -7.03
CA ARG A 11 -8.58 0.38 -6.28
C ARG A 11 -8.69 0.20 -4.79
N ARG A 12 -9.94 0.09 -4.31
CA ARG A 12 -10.25 0.00 -2.89
C ARG A 12 -9.78 -1.34 -2.34
N ASP A 13 -10.06 -2.42 -3.06
CA ASP A 13 -9.66 -3.77 -2.67
C ASP A 13 -8.13 -3.89 -2.66
N ALA A 14 -7.44 -3.34 -3.67
CA ALA A 14 -5.97 -3.29 -3.72
C ALA A 14 -5.38 -2.44 -2.58
N ALA A 15 -5.96 -1.27 -2.30
CA ALA A 15 -5.53 -0.41 -1.19
C ALA A 15 -5.71 -1.10 0.17
N VAL A 16 -6.84 -1.80 0.38
CA VAL A 16 -7.09 -2.56 1.61
C VAL A 16 -6.07 -3.69 1.75
N ALA A 17 -5.84 -4.49 0.71
CA ALA A 17 -4.86 -5.57 0.72
C ALA A 17 -3.44 -5.06 1.01
N PHE A 18 -3.05 -3.95 0.37
CA PHE A 18 -1.78 -3.29 0.59
C PHE A 18 -1.63 -2.78 2.03
N LEU A 19 -2.61 -2.03 2.54
CA LEU A 19 -2.60 -1.51 3.91
C LEU A 19 -2.49 -2.65 4.94
N GLN A 20 -3.30 -3.70 4.75
CA GLN A 20 -3.30 -4.86 5.64
C GLN A 20 -1.93 -5.55 5.64
N LYS A 21 -1.27 -5.64 4.49
CA LYS A 21 0.10 -6.16 4.38
C LYS A 21 1.12 -5.27 5.10
N THR A 22 1.01 -3.95 5.02
CA THR A 22 1.89 -3.04 5.78
C THR A 22 1.67 -3.09 7.29
N ILE A 23 0.52 -3.58 7.76
CA ILE A 23 0.24 -3.80 9.18
C ILE A 23 0.85 -5.12 9.65
N THR A 24 0.70 -6.19 8.87
CA THR A 24 1.11 -7.55 9.26
C THR A 24 2.56 -7.88 8.95
N ASP A 25 3.18 -7.18 7.99
CA ASP A 25 4.55 -7.41 7.54
C ASP A 25 5.44 -6.19 7.83
N PRO A 26 6.27 -6.24 8.90
CA PRO A 26 7.16 -5.15 9.28
C PRO A 26 8.22 -4.82 8.22
N ASP A 27 8.65 -5.80 7.42
CA ASP A 27 9.65 -5.61 6.38
C ASP A 27 9.06 -4.83 5.21
N VAL A 28 7.85 -5.19 4.80
CA VAL A 28 7.09 -4.40 3.80
C VAL A 28 6.88 -2.98 4.32
N ARG A 29 6.45 -2.81 5.57
CA ARG A 29 6.27 -1.48 6.19
C ARG A 29 7.55 -0.65 6.17
N SER A 30 8.68 -1.25 6.52
CA SER A 30 10.00 -0.60 6.51
C SER A 30 10.42 -0.22 5.09
N ALA A 31 10.20 -1.10 4.11
CA ALA A 31 10.54 -0.87 2.71
C ALA A 31 9.74 0.30 2.10
N VAL A 32 8.41 0.31 2.28
CA VAL A 32 7.54 1.34 1.67
C VAL A 32 7.71 2.73 2.30
N LEU A 33 8.18 2.81 3.55
CA LEU A 33 8.51 4.08 4.21
C LEU A 33 9.87 4.64 3.79
N LYS A 34 10.79 3.78 3.33
CA LYS A 34 12.15 4.18 2.91
C LYS A 34 12.25 4.48 1.41
N ASP A 35 11.54 3.71 0.59
CA ASP A 35 11.61 3.79 -0.87
C ASP A 35 10.20 3.95 -1.47
N ARG A 36 9.98 5.08 -2.14
CA ARG A 36 8.73 5.36 -2.86
C ARG A 36 8.47 4.35 -3.99
N LYS A 37 9.52 3.86 -4.66
CA LYS A 37 9.36 2.81 -5.69
C LYS A 37 9.03 1.45 -5.08
N ALA A 38 9.37 1.21 -3.82
CA ALA A 38 8.93 0.01 -3.12
C ALA A 38 7.43 0.06 -2.84
N ALA A 39 6.88 1.22 -2.47
CA ALA A 39 5.44 1.40 -2.27
C ALA A 39 4.63 1.01 -3.52
N HIS A 40 5.03 1.50 -4.70
CA HIS A 40 4.39 1.13 -5.96
C HIS A 40 4.40 -0.38 -6.21
N ARG A 41 5.59 -1.00 -6.18
CA ARG A 41 5.78 -2.44 -6.42
C ARG A 41 5.01 -3.31 -5.43
N HIS A 42 5.01 -2.93 -4.15
CA HIS A 42 4.28 -3.67 -3.13
C HIS A 42 2.77 -3.49 -3.25
N PHE A 43 2.29 -2.34 -3.71
CA PHE A 43 0.87 -2.10 -3.97
C PHE A 43 0.37 -2.94 -5.13
N GLU A 44 1.08 -2.95 -6.26
CA GLU A 44 0.77 -3.80 -7.42
C GLU A 44 0.70 -5.27 -7.03
N LYS A 45 1.73 -5.75 -6.33
CA LYS A 45 1.84 -7.14 -5.91
C LYS A 45 0.78 -7.54 -4.87
N ALA A 46 0.42 -6.64 -3.96
CA ALA A 46 -0.58 -6.93 -2.93
C ALA A 46 -2.01 -6.89 -3.47
N GLY A 47 -2.28 -5.97 -4.41
CA GLY A 47 -3.58 -5.81 -5.02
C GLY A 47 -3.83 -6.75 -6.21
N ASP A 48 -2.82 -7.44 -6.72
CA ASP A 48 -2.87 -8.19 -7.99
C ASP A 48 -3.37 -7.30 -9.15
N ILE A 49 -2.85 -6.07 -9.18
CA ILE A 49 -3.21 -5.05 -10.16
C ILE A 49 -1.97 -4.44 -10.81
N ASN A 50 -2.15 -3.93 -12.03
CA ASN A 50 -1.16 -3.11 -12.71
C ASN A 50 -1.50 -1.62 -12.50
N ILE A 51 -0.54 -0.86 -11.96
CA ILE A 51 -0.68 0.59 -11.73
C ILE A 51 0.07 1.31 -12.86
N PRO A 52 -0.56 2.28 -13.55
CA PRO A 52 0.12 3.08 -14.55
C PRO A 52 1.32 3.85 -13.97
N ASP A 53 2.44 3.93 -14.71
CA ASP A 53 3.69 4.60 -14.27
C ASP A 53 3.51 6.10 -13.95
N ASP A 54 2.44 6.74 -14.43
CA ASP A 54 2.08 8.13 -14.13
C ASP A 54 1.42 8.31 -12.76
N ILE A 55 1.11 7.23 -12.05
CA ILE A 55 0.49 7.24 -10.72
C ILE A 55 1.55 6.99 -9.64
N GLU A 56 1.76 7.97 -8.76
CA GLU A 56 2.64 7.81 -7.59
C GLU A 56 1.86 7.20 -6.41
N VAL A 57 2.43 6.17 -5.78
CA VAL A 57 1.94 5.60 -4.51
C VAL A 57 2.82 6.12 -3.37
N ILE A 58 2.26 6.99 -2.53
CA ILE A 58 2.98 7.59 -1.40
C ILE A 58 2.50 6.94 -0.10
N CYS A 59 3.43 6.36 0.65
CA CYS A 59 3.16 5.81 1.98
C CYS A 59 3.59 6.80 3.05
N VAL A 60 2.64 7.24 3.87
CA VAL A 60 2.91 8.08 5.04
C VAL A 60 2.65 7.23 6.27
N GLY A 61 3.68 7.06 7.09
CA GLY A 61 3.54 6.37 8.37
C GLY A 61 2.73 7.25 9.34
N PRO A 62 1.91 6.65 10.23
CA PRO A 62 1.24 7.41 11.28
C PRO A 62 2.27 8.13 12.14
N SER A 63 1.97 9.38 12.48
CA SER A 63 2.77 10.17 13.42
C SER A 63 2.86 9.46 14.77
N THR A 64 3.87 9.78 15.59
CA THR A 64 4.04 9.15 16.92
C THR A 64 2.77 9.24 17.76
N GLN A 65 2.03 10.36 17.69
CA GLN A 65 0.75 10.55 18.38
C GLN A 65 -0.39 9.69 17.85
N GLU A 66 -0.39 9.35 16.56
CA GLU A 66 -1.43 8.49 15.96
C GLU A 66 -1.20 7.01 16.23
N ARG A 67 0.06 6.59 16.43
CA ARG A 67 0.40 5.22 16.82
C ARG A 67 -0.15 4.87 18.21
N ASP A 68 -0.08 5.79 19.17
CA ASP A 68 -0.61 5.59 20.53
C ASP A 68 -2.13 5.42 20.56
N ARG A 69 -2.87 5.96 19.57
CA ARG A 69 -4.33 5.81 19.47
C ARG A 69 -4.80 4.48 18.89
N LEU A 70 -3.88 3.69 18.32
CA LEU A 70 -4.16 2.41 17.67
C LEU A 70 -3.92 1.19 18.58
N ILE A 71 -3.50 1.42 19.83
CA ILE A 71 -3.49 0.37 20.85
C ILE A 71 -4.94 0.16 21.31
N VAL A 72 -5.55 -0.92 20.83
CA VAL A 72 -6.84 -1.47 21.30
C VAL A 72 -6.59 -2.83 21.90
#